data_AF-A0A2S9FM48-F1
#
_entry.id   AF-A0A2S9FM48-F1
#
_cell.length_a   1.000
_cell.length_b   1.000
_cell.length_c   1.000
_cell.angle_alpha   90.00
_cell.angle_beta   90.00
_cell.angle_gamma   90.00
#
_symmetry.space_group_name_H-M   'P 1'
#
loop_
_entity.id
_entity.type
_entity.pdbx_description
1 polymer ?
#
loop_
_entity_poly.entity_id
_entity_poly.type
_entity_poly.pdbx_seq_one_letter_code
_entity_poly.pdbx_strand_id
1 'polypeptide(L)'
;TDGTWHDARTLEIAPNLWAGIGLVRGGAGTALVGSHHEVADRIAEYAEVGIDEFIFSGYPHLEELFWVGEGVVPLLRERGLFAPDPRTAAPASVPFIGSAR
;
A
#
# COMPACT_ATOMS: atom_id res chain seq x y z
N THR A 1 10.96 27.44 -7.10
CA THR A 1 9.76 26.69 -7.50
C THR A 1 8.57 27.52 -7.10
N ASP A 2 7.76 27.95 -8.05
CA ASP A 2 6.81 29.07 -7.88
C ASP A 2 5.55 28.71 -7.07
N GLY A 3 5.60 27.62 -6.28
CA GLY A 3 4.58 27.24 -5.30
C GLY A 3 3.22 26.84 -5.89
N THR A 4 3.07 26.79 -7.21
CA THR A 4 1.82 26.47 -7.88
C THR A 4 1.64 24.96 -8.01
N TRP A 5 0.98 24.33 -7.04
CA TRP A 5 0.63 22.90 -7.01
C TRP A 5 -0.74 22.63 -7.64
N HIS A 6 -1.02 23.21 -8.80
CA HIS A 6 -2.35 23.12 -9.44
C HIS A 6 -2.59 21.82 -10.21
N ASP A 7 -1.54 21.04 -10.44
CA ASP A 7 -1.62 19.74 -11.11
C ASP A 7 -1.03 18.66 -10.21
N ALA A 8 -1.86 17.70 -9.80
CA ALA A 8 -1.45 16.59 -8.96
C ALA A 8 -0.31 15.77 -9.60
N ARG A 9 -0.25 15.67 -10.93
CA ARG A 9 0.81 14.88 -11.60
C ARG A 9 2.20 15.47 -11.43
N THR A 10 2.30 16.79 -11.19
CA THR A 10 3.60 17.46 -10.95
C THR A 10 4.27 17.03 -9.64
N LEU A 11 3.54 16.34 -8.76
CA LEU A 11 4.04 15.81 -7.49
C LEU A 11 4.51 14.36 -7.59
N GLU A 12 4.48 13.76 -8.79
CA GLU A 12 5.15 12.47 -9.04
C GLU A 12 6.66 12.68 -9.14
N ILE A 13 7.41 12.11 -8.20
CA ILE A 13 8.86 12.33 -8.06
C ILE A 13 9.70 11.19 -8.67
N ALA A 14 9.06 10.05 -8.93
CA ALA A 14 9.56 8.91 -9.69
C ALA A 14 8.33 8.12 -10.21
N PRO A 15 8.47 7.23 -11.21
CA PRO A 15 7.34 6.46 -11.74
C PRO A 15 6.51 5.82 -10.63
N ASN A 16 5.23 6.15 -10.57
CA ASN A 16 4.26 5.67 -9.57
C ASN A 16 4.58 6.04 -8.11
N LEU A 17 5.51 6.96 -7.86
CA LEU A 17 5.86 7.46 -6.52
C LEU A 17 5.44 8.94 -6.40
N TRP A 18 4.35 9.16 -5.70
CA TRP A 18 3.66 10.45 -5.64
C TRP A 18 3.84 11.12 -4.27
N ALA A 19 4.40 12.32 -4.23
CA ALA A 19 4.70 13.07 -3.00
C ALA A 19 3.53 13.94 -2.49
N GLY A 20 2.41 14.01 -3.22
CA GLY A 20 1.33 14.93 -2.88
C GLY A 20 0.59 14.61 -1.58
N ILE A 21 0.67 13.37 -1.10
CA ILE A 21 0.09 12.99 0.20
C ILE A 21 0.71 13.79 1.37
N GLY A 22 1.97 14.20 1.23
CA GLY A 22 2.67 15.03 2.22
C GLY A 22 2.12 16.45 2.36
N LEU A 23 1.30 16.94 1.42
CA LEU A 23 0.70 18.26 1.48
C LEU A 23 -0.51 18.35 2.42
N VAL A 24 -1.14 17.20 2.73
CA VAL A 24 -2.46 17.16 3.37
C VAL A 24 -2.48 16.42 4.70
N ARG A 25 -1.42 15.69 5.06
CA ARG A 25 -1.36 14.88 6.29
C ARG A 25 0.07 14.72 6.79
N GLY A 26 0.24 14.67 8.11
CA GLY A 26 1.46 14.12 8.73
C GLY A 26 1.47 12.58 8.66
N GLY A 27 2.57 11.99 8.22
CA GLY A 27 2.71 10.55 8.00
C GLY A 27 3.78 10.23 6.96
N ALA A 28 3.55 9.22 6.12
CA ALA A 28 4.39 8.95 4.96
C ALA A 28 4.36 10.13 3.98
N GLY A 29 5.53 10.61 3.55
CA GLY A 29 5.65 11.75 2.63
C GLY A 29 5.35 11.41 1.17
N THR A 30 5.19 10.12 0.84
CA THR A 30 5.00 9.62 -0.52
C THR A 30 4.00 8.45 -0.53
N ALA A 31 3.32 8.26 -1.65
CA ALA A 31 2.42 7.14 -1.91
C ALA A 31 2.81 6.42 -3.21
N LEU A 32 2.63 5.10 -3.23
CA LEU A 32 2.65 4.32 -4.47
C LEU A 32 1.29 4.44 -5.14
N VAL A 33 1.22 4.94 -6.37
CA VAL A 33 -0.03 5.22 -7.08
C VAL A 33 0.03 4.60 -8.48
N GLY A 34 -0.90 3.70 -8.77
CA GLY A 34 -0.98 2.99 -10.05
C GLY A 34 -1.91 1.78 -9.97
N SER A 35 -1.85 0.92 -10.97
CA SER A 35 -2.48 -0.41 -10.93
C SER A 35 -1.84 -1.31 -9.88
N HIS A 36 -2.52 -2.40 -9.50
CA HIS A 36 -1.96 -3.38 -8.56
C HIS A 36 -0.63 -3.97 -9.04
N HIS A 37 -0.49 -4.19 -10.37
CA HIS A 37 0.76 -4.64 -10.99
C HIS A 37 1.88 -3.60 -10.86
N GLU A 38 1.60 -2.34 -11.20
CA GLU A 38 2.59 -1.27 -11.09
C GLU A 38 3.06 -1.05 -9.64
N VAL A 39 2.13 -1.13 -8.68
CA VAL A 39 2.47 -1.06 -7.25
C VAL A 39 3.32 -2.26 -6.83
N ALA A 40 2.96 -3.49 -7.25
CA ALA A 40 3.77 -4.68 -6.97
C ALA A 40 5.16 -4.60 -7.59
N ASP A 41 5.31 -3.99 -8.77
CA ASP A 41 6.61 -3.72 -9.40
C ASP A 41 7.46 -2.79 -8.56
N ARG A 42 6.88 -1.69 -8.05
CA ARG A 42 7.63 -0.77 -7.17
C ARG A 42 8.06 -1.44 -5.86
N ILE A 43 7.20 -2.27 -5.26
CA ILE A 43 7.56 -3.03 -4.05
C ILE A 43 8.70 -4.02 -4.35
N ALA A 44 8.68 -4.69 -5.50
CA ALA A 44 9.75 -5.59 -5.92
C ALA A 44 11.09 -4.86 -6.08
N GLU A 45 11.10 -3.67 -6.69
CA GLU A 45 12.33 -2.87 -6.81
C GLU A 45 12.90 -2.46 -5.44
N TYR A 46 12.05 -2.09 -4.48
CA TYR A 46 12.48 -1.83 -3.11
C TYR A 46 13.07 -3.09 -2.45
N ALA A 47 12.47 -4.26 -2.69
CA ALA A 47 12.99 -5.53 -2.20
C ALA A 47 14.34 -5.92 -2.82
N GLU A 48 14.55 -5.66 -4.11
CA GLU A 48 15.82 -5.90 -4.80
C GLU A 48 16.99 -5.09 -4.21
N VAL A 49 16.71 -3.90 -3.68
CA VAL A 49 17.71 -3.07 -2.99
C VAL A 49 17.80 -3.35 -1.48
N GLY A 50 17.12 -4.38 -0.99
CA GLY A 50 17.23 -4.89 0.38
C GLY A 50 16.20 -4.36 1.38
N ILE A 51 15.10 -3.76 0.94
CA ILE A 51 13.98 -3.39 1.82
C ILE A 51 12.98 -4.54 1.88
N ASP A 52 12.84 -5.17 3.04
CA ASP A 52 12.01 -6.37 3.25
C ASP A 52 10.69 -6.08 4.00
N GLU A 53 10.64 -5.02 4.79
CA GLU A 53 9.47 -4.65 5.60
C GLU A 53 8.82 -3.35 5.09
N PHE A 54 7.49 -3.39 4.91
CA PHE A 54 6.73 -2.25 4.40
C PHE A 54 5.56 -1.93 5.33
N ILE A 55 5.50 -0.69 5.81
CA ILE A 55 4.37 -0.18 6.59
C ILE A 55 3.51 0.70 5.69
N PHE A 56 2.34 0.19 5.32
CA PHE A 56 1.40 0.91 4.46
C PHE A 56 0.28 1.59 5.23
N SER A 57 -0.24 2.66 4.64
CA SER A 57 -1.50 3.28 5.04
C SER A 57 -2.18 3.83 3.80
N GLY A 58 -3.49 3.63 3.66
CA GLY A 58 -4.31 4.19 2.57
C GLY A 58 -5.58 4.85 3.12
N TYR A 59 -6.30 5.58 2.29
CA TYR A 59 -7.55 6.24 2.67
C TYR A 59 -8.74 5.86 1.76
N PRO A 60 -9.90 5.49 2.34
CA PRO A 60 -10.12 5.19 3.75
C PRO A 60 -9.41 3.90 4.19
N HIS A 61 -9.01 3.81 5.47
CA HIS A 61 -8.07 2.76 5.93
C HIS A 61 -8.56 1.32 5.71
N LEU A 62 -9.84 1.03 5.94
CA LEU A 62 -10.37 -0.32 5.88
C LEU A 62 -10.48 -0.81 4.43
N GLU A 63 -11.08 0.01 3.58
CA GLU A 63 -11.28 -0.24 2.16
C GLU A 63 -9.94 -0.42 1.45
N GLU A 64 -8.95 0.42 1.75
CA GLU A 64 -7.62 0.32 1.18
C GLU A 64 -6.86 -0.92 1.67
N LEU A 65 -7.08 -1.36 2.91
CA LEU A 65 -6.54 -2.62 3.40
C LEU A 65 -7.05 -3.80 2.56
N PHE A 66 -8.35 -3.84 2.26
CA PHE A 66 -8.92 -4.85 1.36
C PHE A 66 -8.40 -4.70 -0.07
N TRP A 67 -8.34 -3.48 -0.59
CA TRP A 67 -7.88 -3.22 -1.96
C TRP A 67 -6.44 -3.68 -2.20
N VAL A 68 -5.53 -3.39 -1.27
CA VAL A 68 -4.13 -3.86 -1.31
C VAL A 68 -4.07 -5.37 -1.04
N GLY A 69 -4.82 -5.86 -0.05
CA GLY A 69 -4.83 -7.26 0.36
C GLY A 69 -5.34 -8.22 -0.72
N GLU A 70 -6.30 -7.79 -1.53
CA GLU A 70 -6.90 -8.59 -2.60
C GLU A 70 -6.22 -8.35 -3.95
N GLY A 71 -5.67 -7.16 -4.19
CA GLY A 71 -5.05 -6.81 -5.47
C GLY A 71 -3.53 -7.02 -5.52
N VAL A 72 -2.79 -6.48 -4.56
CA VAL A 72 -1.32 -6.42 -4.58
C VAL A 72 -0.70 -7.65 -3.94
N VAL A 73 -1.22 -8.09 -2.79
CA VAL A 73 -0.64 -9.21 -2.02
C VAL A 73 -0.55 -10.52 -2.84
N PRO A 74 -1.54 -10.91 -3.67
CA PRO A 74 -1.40 -12.08 -4.53
C PRO A 74 -0.22 -11.98 -5.49
N LEU A 75 0.00 -10.81 -6.10
CA LEU A 75 1.13 -10.57 -7.01
C LEU A 75 2.48 -10.68 -6.29
N LEU A 76 2.57 -10.22 -5.05
CA LEU A 76 3.79 -10.37 -4.23
C LEU A 76 4.05 -11.84 -3.86
N ARG A 77 2.99 -12.62 -3.61
CA ARG A 77 3.10 -14.08 -3.36
C ARG A 77 3.60 -14.82 -4.59
N GLU A 78 3.04 -14.51 -5.76
CA GLU A 78 3.47 -15.10 -7.04
C GLU A 78 4.95 -14.83 -7.33
N ARG A 79 5.46 -13.67 -6.91
CA ARG A 79 6.87 -13.28 -7.04
C ARG A 79 7.78 -13.84 -5.93
N GLY A 80 7.23 -14.55 -4.95
CA GLY A 80 7.98 -15.04 -3.80
C GLY A 80 8.45 -13.95 -2.82
N LEU A 81 7.87 -12.74 -2.91
CA LEU A 81 8.22 -11.58 -2.09
C LEU A 81 7.41 -11.49 -0.80
N PHE A 82 6.30 -12.24 -0.69
CA PHE A 82 5.50 -12.30 0.51
C PHE A 82 5.03 -13.73 0.77
N ALA A 83 5.35 -14.25 1.95
CA ALA A 83 4.83 -15.52 2.44
C ALA A 83 4.14 -15.26 3.79
N PRO A 84 2.84 -15.56 3.95
CA PRO A 84 2.19 -15.39 5.23
C PRO A 84 2.83 -16.34 6.25
N ASP A 85 3.21 -15.84 7.43
CA ASP A 85 3.56 -16.71 8.56
C ASP A 85 2.25 -17.38 9.06
N PRO A 86 2.11 -18.71 8.94
CA PRO A 86 0.90 -19.39 9.37
C PRO A 86 0.63 -19.25 10.88
N ARG A 87 1.60 -18.80 11.68
CA ARG A 87 1.44 -18.54 13.12
C ARG A 87 0.88 -17.15 13.43
N THR A 88 0.92 -16.23 12.47
CA THR A 88 0.45 -14.83 12.63
C THR A 88 -0.98 -14.66 12.14
N ALA A 89 -1.50 -15.59 11.34
CA ALA A 89 -2.89 -15.59 10.91
C ALA A 89 -3.83 -15.95 12.08
N ALA A 90 -4.13 -14.99 12.94
CA ALA A 90 -5.24 -15.10 13.86
C ALA A 90 -6.54 -15.28 13.05
N PRO A 91 -7.48 -16.16 13.47
CA PRO A 91 -8.77 -16.25 12.81
C PRO A 91 -9.43 -14.87 12.83
N ALA A 92 -9.95 -14.42 11.68
CA ALA A 92 -10.66 -13.16 11.59
C ALA A 92 -11.83 -13.15 12.59
N SER A 93 -11.65 -12.46 13.72
CA SER A 93 -12.73 -12.22 14.67
C SER A 93 -13.47 -10.99 14.18
N VAL A 94 -14.72 -11.18 13.74
CA VAL A 94 -15.62 -10.06 13.42
C VAL A 94 -16.39 -9.74 14.70
N PRO A 95 -16.04 -8.69 15.47
CA PRO A 95 -16.60 -8.45 16.80
C PRO A 95 -18.08 -8.04 16.80
N PHE A 96 -18.68 -7.88 15.61
CA PHE A 96 -20.04 -7.37 15.44
C PHE A 96 -21.03 -8.38 14.83
N ILE A 97 -20.60 -9.60 14.48
CA ILE A 97 -21.57 -10.65 14.13
C ILE A 97 -22.07 -11.27 15.44
N GLY A 98 -23.25 -10.84 15.87
CA GLY A 98 -23.93 -11.40 17.03
C GLY A 98 -24.09 -12.92 16.85
N SER A 99 -23.79 -13.68 17.91
CA SER A 99 -24.05 -15.11 17.94
C SER A 99 -25.53 -15.34 17.61
N ALA A 100 -25.80 -16.04 16.51
CA ALA A 100 -27.14 -16.57 16.27
C ALA A 100 -27.49 -17.45 17.47
N ARG A 101 -28.63 -17.14 18.11
CA ARG A 101 -29.22 -17.96 19.17
C ARG A 101 -29.77 -19.25 18.59
#